data_AF-A0AAV4RFK2-F1
#
_entry.id   AF-A0AAV4RFK2-F1
#
_cell.length_a   1.000
_cell.length_b   1.000
_cell.length_c   1.000
_cell.angle_alpha   90.00
_cell.angle_beta   90.00
_cell.angle_gamma   90.00
#
_symmetry.space_group_name_H-M   'P 1'
#
loop_
_entity.id
_entity.type
_entity.pdbx_description
1 polymer ?
#
loop_
_entity_poly.entity_id
_entity_poly.type
_entity_poly.pdbx_seq_one_letter_code
_entity_poly.pdbx_strand_id
1 'polypeptide(L)'
;MIMKPANIHAFMKQLNADLNIKITCKLTTQYLKLEPDTESLHATITKFLDDTNVPYYIITPKNLRPVKAVLRGLPINKDIDAIKTKLTDLNFQILNIYQLKNSTKPGHLCHYFKSSLLLLLTLKKSGL
;
A
#
# COMPACT_ATOMS: atom_id res chain seq x y z
N MET A 1 0.02 -11.32 6.64
CA MET A 1 1.37 -11.52 6.05
C MET A 1 1.25 -12.53 4.91
N ILE A 2 1.99 -12.36 3.82
CA ILE A 2 2.06 -13.32 2.70
C ILE A 2 3.50 -13.83 2.60
N MET A 3 3.68 -15.12 2.38
CA MET A 3 4.99 -15.74 2.22
C MET A 3 4.95 -16.86 1.18
N LYS A 4 6.12 -17.18 0.64
CA LYS A 4 6.31 -18.27 -0.32
C LYS A 4 7.43 -19.20 0.16
N PRO A 5 7.16 -20.10 1.12
CA PRO A 5 8.13 -21.10 1.54
C PRO A 5 8.31 -22.14 0.43
N ALA A 6 9.50 -22.74 0.34
CA ALA A 6 9.81 -23.78 -0.65
C ALA A 6 8.89 -25.00 -0.53
N ASN A 7 8.54 -25.38 0.71
CA ASN A 7 7.57 -26.43 1.01
C ASN A 7 6.57 -25.93 2.05
N ILE A 8 5.35 -25.63 1.59
CA ILE A 8 4.30 -25.05 2.45
C ILE A 8 3.85 -26.03 3.55
N HIS A 9 3.77 -27.33 3.25
CA HIS A 9 3.31 -28.32 4.22
C HIS A 9 4.32 -28.51 5.36
N ALA A 10 5.61 -28.65 5.02
CA ALA A 10 6.68 -28.74 6.02
C ALA A 10 6.73 -27.48 6.90
N PHE A 11 6.62 -26.30 6.27
CA PHE A 11 6.57 -25.02 6.97
C PHE A 11 5.38 -24.92 7.94
N MET A 12 4.18 -25.29 7.51
CA MET A 12 3.00 -25.28 8.38
C MET A 12 3.14 -26.21 9.58
N LYS A 13 3.76 -27.38 9.39
CA LYS A 13 4.04 -28.33 10.48
C LYS A 13 5.03 -27.74 11.49
N GLN A 14 6.09 -27.12 11.00
CA GLN A 14 7.09 -26.46 11.84
C GLN A 14 6.47 -25.28 12.62
N LEU A 15 5.72 -24.43 11.92
CA LEU A 15 5.06 -23.27 12.53
C LEU A 15 4.09 -23.69 13.65
N ASN A 16 3.34 -24.78 13.47
CA ASN A 16 2.48 -25.32 14.52
C ASN A 16 3.29 -25.90 15.69
N ALA A 17 4.44 -26.53 15.44
CA ALA A 17 5.29 -27.12 16.48
C ALA A 17 6.00 -26.04 17.31
N ASP A 18 6.55 -25.01 16.67
CA ASP A 18 7.39 -24.00 17.31
C ASP A 18 6.55 -22.93 18.03
N LEU A 19 5.40 -22.56 17.46
CA LEU A 19 4.56 -21.51 18.04
C LEU A 19 3.44 -22.08 18.91
N ASN A 20 2.88 -23.24 18.57
CA ASN A 20 1.69 -23.80 19.23
C ASN A 20 0.54 -22.78 19.36
N ILE A 21 0.38 -21.89 18.38
CA ILE A 21 -0.64 -20.83 18.37
C ILE A 21 -1.65 -21.10 17.26
N LYS A 22 -2.93 -20.93 17.58
CA LYS A 22 -4.01 -20.96 16.59
C LYS A 22 -3.92 -19.71 15.72
N ILE A 23 -3.45 -19.86 14.48
CA ILE A 23 -3.34 -18.79 13.49
C ILE A 23 -4.33 -19.08 12.36
N THR A 24 -5.04 -18.04 11.91
CA THR A 24 -5.87 -18.14 10.71
C THR A 24 -4.98 -18.10 9.47
N CYS A 25 -4.99 -19.17 8.68
CA CYS A 25 -4.15 -19.31 7.50
C CYS A 25 -5.01 -19.53 6.25
N LYS A 26 -4.67 -18.87 5.14
CA LYS A 26 -5.25 -19.13 3.82
C LYS A 26 -4.15 -19.61 2.89
N LEU A 27 -4.27 -20.87 2.46
CA LEU A 27 -3.40 -21.47 1.47
C LEU A 27 -3.89 -21.10 0.06
N THR A 28 -2.99 -20.62 -0.78
CA THR A 28 -3.20 -20.48 -2.22
C THR A 28 -2.17 -21.35 -2.95
N THR A 29 -2.37 -21.63 -4.23
CA THR A 29 -1.49 -22.49 -5.05
C THR A 29 -0.02 -22.08 -5.06
N GLN A 30 0.29 -20.80 -4.78
CA GLN A 30 1.65 -20.26 -4.88
C GLN A 30 2.16 -19.60 -3.59
N TYR A 31 1.30 -19.35 -2.61
CA TYR A 31 1.66 -18.61 -1.40
C TYR A 31 0.78 -18.98 -0.22
N LEU A 32 1.33 -18.76 0.97
CA LEU A 32 0.64 -18.89 2.24
C LEU A 32 0.35 -17.49 2.78
N LYS A 33 -0.91 -17.23 3.12
CA LYS A 33 -1.32 -16.00 3.79
C LYS A 33 -1.64 -16.30 5.25
N LEU A 34 -0.91 -15.66 6.15
CA LEU A 34 -1.19 -15.69 7.59
C LEU A 34 -1.97 -14.43 7.99
N GLU A 35 -3.02 -14.60 8.77
CA GLU A 35 -3.86 -13.54 9.34
C GLU A 35 -3.74 -13.64 10.88
N PRO A 36 -2.75 -12.94 11.49
CA PRO A 36 -2.62 -12.86 12.94
C PRO A 36 -3.76 -12.04 13.53
N ASP A 37 -4.40 -12.55 14.58
CA ASP A 37 -5.52 -11.86 15.24
C ASP A 37 -5.06 -10.74 16.19
N THR A 38 -3.82 -10.80 16.70
CA THR A 38 -3.27 -9.83 17.64
C THR A 38 -1.91 -9.29 17.21
N GLU A 39 -1.55 -8.10 17.68
CA GLU A 39 -0.23 -7.50 17.41
C GLU A 39 0.92 -8.33 17.98
N SER A 40 0.74 -8.91 19.18
CA SER A 40 1.73 -9.83 19.78
C SER A 40 1.98 -11.05 18.89
N LEU A 41 0.91 -11.62 18.31
CA LEU A 41 1.02 -12.75 17.40
C LEU A 41 1.71 -12.34 16.09
N HIS A 42 1.38 -11.16 15.57
CA HIS A 42 2.07 -10.60 14.42
C HIS A 42 3.59 -10.47 14.68
N ALA A 43 4.00 -9.89 15.81
CA ALA A 43 5.41 -9.75 16.16
C ALA A 43 6.12 -11.10 16.31
N THR A 44 5.46 -12.08 16.93
CA THR A 44 5.99 -13.44 17.10
C THR A 44 6.21 -14.13 15.76
N ILE A 45 5.25 -14.03 14.84
CA ILE A 45 5.35 -14.60 13.49
C ILE A 45 6.43 -13.88 12.68
N THR A 46 6.51 -12.55 12.75
CA THR A 46 7.59 -11.79 12.09
C THR A 46 8.95 -12.29 12.53
N LYS A 47 9.18 -12.41 13.84
CA LYS A 47 10.44 -12.90 14.38
C LYS A 47 10.76 -14.33 13.90
N PHE A 48 9.77 -15.22 13.94
CA PHE A 48 9.93 -16.58 13.42
C PHE A 48 10.32 -16.63 11.93
N LEU A 49 9.72 -15.76 11.11
CA LEU A 49 10.04 -15.68 9.69
C LEU A 49 11.43 -15.11 9.42
N ASP A 50 11.85 -14.13 10.23
CA ASP A 50 13.20 -13.57 10.18
C ASP A 50 14.24 -14.63 10.57
N ASP A 51 14.00 -15.38 11.65
CA ASP A 51 14.87 -16.45 12.14
C ASP A 51 15.00 -17.62 11.15
N THR A 52 13.92 -17.93 10.42
CA THR A 52 13.89 -18.99 9.40
C THR A 52 14.33 -18.51 8.02
N ASN A 53 14.65 -17.22 7.87
CA ASN A 53 15.06 -16.58 6.61
C ASN A 53 14.08 -16.84 5.45
N VAL A 54 12.79 -16.94 5.75
CA VAL A 54 11.73 -17.13 4.74
C VAL A 54 11.28 -15.75 4.25
N PRO A 55 11.37 -15.43 2.95
CA PRO A 55 10.91 -14.15 2.46
C PRO A 55 9.40 -13.98 2.62
N TYR A 56 8.99 -12.86 3.22
CA TYR A 56 7.58 -12.52 3.44
C TYR A 56 7.27 -11.06 3.12
N TYR A 57 5.98 -10.80 2.94
CA TYR A 57 5.41 -9.48 2.72
C TYR A 57 4.34 -9.18 3.78
N ILE A 58 4.46 -8.02 4.42
CA ILE A 58 3.46 -7.53 5.37
C ILE A 58 2.38 -6.79 4.59
N ILE A 59 1.14 -7.26 4.72
CA ILE A 59 -0.02 -6.55 4.15
C ILE A 59 -0.48 -5.51 5.16
N THR A 60 -0.32 -4.24 4.84
CA THR A 60 -0.89 -3.16 5.63
C THR A 60 -2.44 -3.25 5.64
N PRO A 61 -3.10 -3.04 6.79
CA PRO A 61 -4.55 -2.91 6.87
C PRO A 61 -5.09 -1.85 5.92
N LYS A 62 -6.30 -2.05 5.35
CA LYS A 62 -6.86 -1.13 4.35
C LYS A 62 -6.98 0.31 4.85
N ASN A 63 -7.32 0.52 6.12
CA ASN A 63 -7.44 1.83 6.76
C ASN A 63 -6.09 2.56 6.90
N LEU A 64 -4.99 1.83 6.99
CA LEU A 64 -3.64 2.39 7.12
C LEU A 64 -2.93 2.55 5.77
N ARG A 65 -3.49 1.99 4.68
CA ARG A 65 -2.91 2.12 3.34
C ARG A 65 -3.04 3.55 2.84
N PRO A 66 -1.98 4.12 2.25
CA PRO A 66 -2.10 5.38 1.55
C PRO A 66 -3.10 5.30 0.38
N VAL A 67 -3.90 6.33 0.21
CA VAL A 67 -4.86 6.47 -0.88
C VAL A 67 -4.21 7.23 -2.02
N LYS A 68 -4.34 6.70 -3.24
CA LYS A 68 -4.00 7.43 -4.46
C LYS A 68 -5.22 8.14 -5.00
N ALA A 69 -5.13 9.46 -5.14
CA ALA A 69 -6.20 10.30 -5.68
C ALA A 69 -5.72 11.08 -6.90
N VAL A 70 -6.61 11.27 -7.88
CA VAL A 70 -6.33 12.09 -9.05
C VAL A 70 -7.23 13.31 -9.02
N LEU A 71 -6.65 14.50 -8.85
CA LEU A 71 -7.38 15.76 -9.00
C LEU A 71 -7.34 16.18 -10.46
N ARG A 72 -8.50 16.38 -11.07
CA ARG A 72 -8.65 16.85 -12.46
C ARG A 72 -9.30 18.23 -12.49
N GLY A 73 -9.18 18.94 -13.60
CA GLY A 73 -9.87 20.23 -13.80
C GLY A 73 -9.26 21.40 -13.03
N LEU A 74 -8.02 21.26 -12.55
CA LEU A 74 -7.31 22.36 -11.89
C LEU A 74 -6.73 23.31 -12.95
N PRO A 75 -6.76 24.64 -12.74
CA PRO A 75 -6.06 25.59 -13.61
C PRO A 75 -4.58 25.23 -13.79
N ILE A 76 -4.01 25.42 -14.98
CA ILE A 76 -2.61 25.05 -15.27
C ILE A 76 -1.59 25.82 -14.42
N ASN A 77 -1.94 27.03 -13.98
CA ASN A 77 -1.12 27.92 -13.15
C ASN A 77 -1.40 27.77 -11.65
N LYS A 78 -2.14 26.75 -11.22
CA LYS A 78 -2.43 26.60 -9.79
C LYS A 78 -1.15 26.30 -9.03
N ASP A 79 -0.95 27.04 -7.96
CA ASP A 79 0.12 26.80 -7.01
C ASP A 79 -0.08 25.45 -6.30
N ILE A 80 0.94 24.61 -6.38
CA ILE A 80 0.98 23.28 -5.75
C ILE A 80 1.11 23.42 -4.23
N ASP A 81 1.78 24.46 -3.73
CA ASP A 81 2.00 24.63 -2.30
C ASP A 81 0.71 25.06 -1.58
N ALA A 82 -0.13 25.88 -2.22
CA ALA A 82 -1.49 26.12 -1.77
C ALA A 82 -2.34 24.83 -1.67
N ILE A 83 -2.15 23.88 -2.59
CA ILE A 83 -2.84 22.57 -2.55
C ILE A 83 -2.31 21.72 -1.41
N LYS A 84 -0.99 21.71 -1.18
CA LYS A 84 -0.39 20.99 -0.05
C LYS A 84 -0.93 21.50 1.28
N THR A 85 -0.88 22.82 1.49
CA THR A 85 -1.37 23.47 2.71
C THR A 85 -2.80 23.05 3.00
N LYS A 86 -3.68 23.15 2.00
CA LYS A 86 -5.10 22.79 2.17
C LYS A 86 -5.34 21.30 2.44
N LEU A 87 -4.51 20.41 1.91
CA LEU A 87 -4.59 18.97 2.22
C LEU A 87 -4.10 18.69 3.64
N THR A 88 -3.05 19.38 4.09
CA THR A 88 -2.56 19.29 5.47
C THR A 88 -3.60 19.82 6.47
N ASP A 89 -4.26 20.93 6.17
CA ASP A 89 -5.36 21.48 6.99
C ASP A 89 -6.54 20.51 7.12
N LEU A 90 -6.74 19.64 6.12
CA LEU A 90 -7.75 18.58 6.14
C LEU A 90 -7.26 17.29 6.84
N ASN A 91 -6.14 17.36 7.56
CA ASN A 91 -5.49 16.24 8.26
C ASN A 91 -5.05 15.09 7.34
N PHE A 92 -4.68 15.40 6.09
CA PHE A 92 -3.99 14.45 5.22
C PHE A 92 -2.47 14.66 5.29
N GLN A 93 -1.76 13.59 5.60
CA GLN A 93 -0.33 13.49 5.35
C GLN A 93 -0.11 13.23 3.85
N ILE A 94 0.65 14.12 3.22
CA ILE A 94 1.00 14.01 1.81
C ILE A 94 2.30 13.24 1.69
N LEU A 95 2.25 12.06 1.06
CA LEU A 95 3.44 11.28 0.77
C LEU A 95 4.09 11.71 -0.54
N ASN A 96 3.25 12.03 -1.54
CA ASN A 96 3.75 12.38 -2.86
C ASN A 96 2.71 13.16 -3.68
N ILE A 97 3.18 14.10 -4.48
CA ILE A 97 2.38 14.87 -5.44
C ILE A 97 3.09 14.85 -6.79
N TYR A 98 2.40 14.39 -7.81
CA TYR A 98 2.87 14.47 -9.19
C TYR A 98 1.96 15.31 -10.05
N GLN A 99 2.55 16.32 -10.68
CA GLN A 99 1.92 17.06 -11.76
C GLN A 99 2.00 16.25 -13.05
N LEU A 100 0.87 15.72 -13.49
CA LEU A 100 0.79 15.03 -14.77
C LEU A 100 0.74 16.09 -15.88
N LYS A 101 1.81 16.13 -16.66
CA LYS A 101 1.91 16.95 -17.87
C LYS A 101 1.31 16.15 -19.02
N ASN A 102 0.44 16.78 -19.81
CA ASN A 102 -0.02 16.16 -21.06
C ASN A 102 1.20 15.99 -21.98
N SER A 103 1.65 14.75 -22.20
CA SER A 103 2.55 14.47 -23.31
C SER A 103 1.71 14.52 -24.59
N THR A 104 1.59 15.70 -25.19
CA THR A 104 1.03 15.82 -26.53
C THR A 104 1.97 15.08 -27.49
N LYS A 105 1.66 13.83 -27.84
CA LYS A 105 2.20 13.26 -29.07
C LYS A 105 1.62 14.12 -30.21
N PRO A 106 2.45 14.75 -31.06
CA PRO A 106 1.95 15.53 -32.18
C PRO A 106 1.31 14.55 -33.17
N GLY A 107 -0.02 14.49 -33.22
CA GLY A 107 -0.70 13.62 -34.17
C GLY A 107 -2.18 13.36 -33.92
N HIS A 108 -2.64 13.39 -32.66
CA HIS A 108 -4.07 13.20 -32.37
C HIS A 108 -4.59 14.27 -31.41
N LEU A 109 -5.35 15.19 -31.99
CA LEU A 109 -6.09 16.24 -31.30
C LEU A 109 -7.15 15.63 -30.36
N CYS A 110 -6.76 15.25 -29.13
CA CYS A 110 -7.73 15.10 -28.05
C CYS A 110 -8.03 16.50 -27.50
N HIS A 111 -9.07 17.14 -28.05
CA HIS A 111 -9.51 18.49 -27.68
C HIS A 111 -10.05 18.61 -26.23
N TYR A 112 -10.16 17.52 -25.47
CA TYR A 112 -10.85 17.50 -24.18
C TYR A 112 -9.99 17.84 -22.95
N PHE A 113 -8.66 17.99 -23.07
CA PHE A 113 -7.77 18.26 -21.93
C PHE A 113 -6.89 19.51 -22.12
N LYS A 114 -7.38 20.54 -22.83
CA LYS A 114 -6.54 21.67 -23.25
C LYS A 114 -6.09 22.64 -22.14
N SER A 115 -6.64 22.61 -20.92
CA SER A 115 -6.28 23.63 -19.90
C SER A 115 -6.26 23.14 -18.46
N SER A 116 -6.31 21.83 -18.24
CA SER A 116 -6.54 21.25 -16.91
C SER A 116 -5.32 20.49 -16.40
N LEU A 117 -4.74 20.99 -15.31
CA LEU A 117 -3.74 20.33 -14.51
C LEU A 117 -4.34 19.06 -13.88
N LEU A 118 -3.57 17.98 -13.92
CA LEU A 118 -3.95 16.71 -13.31
C LEU A 118 -2.90 16.34 -12.26
N LEU A 119 -3.31 16.20 -11.01
CA LEU A 119 -2.40 15.91 -9.90
C LEU A 119 -2.67 14.50 -9.38
N LEU A 120 -1.64 13.66 -9.35
CA LEU A 120 -1.67 12.39 -8.64
C LEU A 120 -1.13 12.61 -7.23
N LEU A 121 -1.97 12.37 -6.24
CA LEU A 121 -1.67 12.51 -4.83
C LEU A 121 -1.59 11.13 -4.19
N THR A 122 -0.59 10.91 -3.34
CA THR A 122 -0.58 9.78 -2.40
C THR A 122 -0.74 10.34 -1.00
N LEU A 123 -1.87 10.01 -0.35
CA LEU A 123 -2.30 10.61 0.91
C LEU A 123 -2.47 9.54 1.98
N LYS A 124 -2.13 9.86 3.23
CA LYS A 124 -2.45 9.05 4.41
C LYS A 124 -3.26 9.93 5.38
N LYS A 125 -4.34 9.41 5.95
CA LYS A 125 -5.10 10.18 6.95
C LYS A 125 -4.32 10.18 8.27
N SER A 126 -4.07 11.36 8.82
CA SER A 126 -3.38 11.50 10.11
C SER A 126 -4.39 11.23 11.24
N GLY A 127 -4.12 10.26 12.12
CA GLY A 127 -4.93 9.99 13.33
C GLY A 127 -5.85 8.76 13.29
N LEU A 128 -5.48 7.71 12.56
CA LEU A 128 -6.08 6.36 12.65
C LEU A 128 -4.99 5.32 12.88
#